data_AF-A0A450ZZB6-F1
#
_entry.id   AF-A0A450ZZB6-F1
#
_cell.length_a   1.000
_cell.length_b   1.000
_cell.length_c   1.000
_cell.angle_alpha   90.00
_cell.angle_beta   90.00
_cell.angle_gamma   90.00
#
_symmetry.space_group_name_H-M   'P 1'
#
loop_
_entity.id
_entity.type
_entity.pdbx_description
1 polymer ?
#
loop_
_entity_poly.entity_id
_entity_poly.type
_entity_poly.pdbx_seq_one_letter_code
_entity_poly.pdbx_strand_id
1 'polypeptide(L)'
;MGTKTRGVFQDSCRVQVIEWANGSVSAHSGHRCIVLTHGLLDKKGDRDLHGYNYAIEGNGAQEIWDKLLRKHKNIFLVLCGHSHGEARRIDEGDDGNLVHQVMANYQFWGKGGDGWMRILHFHPEEDRIDVKTYSPVLDRYRHGPSSEFTLPYPDPMKASRRKALTCFGNSK
;
A
#
# COMPACT_ATOMS: atom_id res chain seq x y z
N MET A 1 -8.48 1.12 42.71
CA MET A 1 -9.65 1.00 41.79
C MET A 1 -9.18 1.39 40.41
N GLY A 2 -9.30 0.46 39.45
CA GLY A 2 -8.53 0.43 38.21
C GLY A 2 -8.81 1.56 37.23
N THR A 3 -7.74 2.08 36.64
CA THR A 3 -7.76 2.89 35.43
C THR A 3 -8.23 2.02 34.27
N LYS A 4 -9.46 2.24 33.80
CA LYS A 4 -9.91 1.71 32.51
C LYS A 4 -9.14 2.45 31.41
N THR A 5 -8.10 1.82 30.90
CA THR A 5 -7.54 2.17 29.58
C THR A 5 -8.61 1.84 28.55
N ARG A 6 -9.40 2.83 28.13
CA ARG A 6 -10.22 2.71 26.93
C ARG A 6 -9.24 2.77 25.75
N GLY A 7 -9.05 1.64 25.07
CA GLY A 7 -8.34 1.62 23.80
C GLY A 7 -9.05 2.55 22.82
N VAL A 8 -8.37 3.60 22.40
CA VAL A 8 -8.80 4.47 21.31
C VAL A 8 -8.25 3.82 20.05
N PHE A 9 -9.11 3.20 19.24
CA PHE A 9 -8.74 2.83 17.88
C PHE A 9 -8.58 4.13 17.08
N GLN A 10 -7.38 4.36 16.56
CA GLN A 10 -6.91 5.64 16.04
C GLN A 10 -6.54 5.44 14.57
N ASP A 11 -7.36 5.97 13.66
CA ASP A 11 -7.10 5.88 12.22
C ASP A 11 -6.55 7.20 11.63
N SER A 12 -6.29 8.22 12.46
CA SER A 12 -5.51 9.41 12.05
C SER A 12 -4.00 9.20 12.28
N CYS A 13 -3.22 9.42 11.23
CA CYS A 13 -1.76 9.26 11.29
C CYS A 13 -1.13 10.50 11.93
N ARG A 14 -0.51 10.36 13.11
CA ARG A 14 0.12 11.50 13.81
C ARG A 14 1.18 12.15 12.93
N VAL A 15 1.31 13.48 13.02
CA VAL A 15 2.31 14.26 12.24
C VAL A 15 3.72 13.68 12.36
N GLN A 16 4.13 13.35 13.58
CA GLN A 16 5.46 12.75 13.87
C GLN A 16 5.70 11.42 13.14
N VAL A 17 4.65 10.63 12.87
CA VAL A 17 4.78 9.35 12.14
C VAL A 17 5.04 9.61 10.66
N ILE A 18 4.39 10.63 10.08
CA ILE A 18 4.68 11.05 8.69
C ILE A 18 6.12 11.57 8.58
N GLU A 19 6.58 12.40 9.52
CA GLU A 19 7.95 12.93 9.53
C GLU A 19 8.99 11.80 9.64
N TRP A 20 8.78 10.86 10.56
CA TRP A 20 9.64 9.68 10.70
C TRP A 20 9.65 8.82 9.44
N ALA A 21 8.48 8.58 8.83
CA ALA A 21 8.37 7.79 7.60
C ALA A 21 9.09 8.48 6.44
N ASN A 22 8.94 9.81 6.31
CA ASN A 22 9.67 10.62 5.33
C ASN A 22 11.19 10.46 5.49
N GLY A 23 11.71 10.50 6.71
CA GLY A 23 13.12 10.27 6.99
C GLY A 23 13.58 8.86 6.59
N SER A 24 12.80 7.85 6.98
CA SER A 24 13.11 6.44 6.71
C SER A 24 13.12 6.12 5.21
N VAL A 25 12.14 6.61 4.45
CA VAL A 25 12.05 6.38 3.01
C VAL A 25 13.15 7.13 2.26
N SER A 26 13.44 8.38 2.65
CA SER A 26 14.53 9.18 2.07
C SER A 26 15.89 8.52 2.24
N ALA A 27 16.17 7.99 3.43
CA ALA A 27 17.42 7.30 3.73
C ALA A 27 17.62 6.03 2.87
N HIS A 28 16.54 5.48 2.31
CA HIS A 28 16.56 4.28 1.48
C HIS A 28 16.05 4.55 0.06
N SER A 29 16.34 5.72 -0.51
CA SER A 29 15.90 6.11 -1.86
C SER A 29 16.35 5.15 -2.99
N GLY A 30 17.37 4.32 -2.73
CA GLY A 30 17.83 3.23 -3.60
C GLY A 30 17.04 1.91 -3.48
N HIS A 31 15.99 1.85 -2.66
CA HIS A 31 15.16 0.65 -2.46
C HIS A 31 13.70 0.92 -2.79
N ARG A 32 13.04 -0.06 -3.42
CA ARG A 32 11.59 -0.07 -3.64
C ARG A 32 10.88 -0.16 -2.29
N CYS A 33 9.95 0.75 -2.03
CA CYS A 33 9.23 0.87 -0.77
C CYS A 33 7.74 0.51 -0.93
N ILE A 34 7.25 -0.36 -0.04
CA ILE A 34 5.84 -0.69 0.13
C ILE A 34 5.38 -0.06 1.45
N VAL A 35 4.29 0.69 1.43
CA VAL A 35 3.69 1.27 2.63
C VAL A 35 2.47 0.44 3.05
N LEU A 36 2.35 0.16 4.35
CA LEU A 36 1.18 -0.49 4.94
C LEU A 36 0.54 0.49 5.94
N THR A 37 -0.75 0.75 5.79
CA THR A 37 -1.51 1.61 6.70
C THR A 37 -2.89 1.01 6.96
N HIS A 38 -3.51 1.33 8.09
CA HIS A 38 -4.84 0.80 8.41
C HIS A 38 -5.92 1.40 7.48
N GLY A 39 -6.05 2.73 7.45
CA GLY A 39 -7.00 3.46 6.62
C GLY A 39 -6.32 4.30 5.54
N LEU A 40 -6.82 4.21 4.31
CA LEU A 40 -6.44 5.10 3.21
C LEU A 40 -7.55 5.26 2.17
N LEU A 41 -8.15 4.15 1.74
CA LEU A 41 -9.20 4.16 0.71
C LEU A 41 -10.58 3.84 1.32
N ASP A 42 -11.61 4.43 0.71
CA ASP A 42 -12.99 4.01 0.89
C ASP A 42 -13.35 2.84 -0.05
N LYS A 43 -14.59 2.37 0.02
CA LYS A 43 -15.08 1.27 -0.83
C LYS A 43 -15.16 1.61 -2.33
N LYS A 44 -15.13 2.89 -2.70
CA LYS A 44 -15.09 3.36 -4.10
C LYS A 44 -13.66 3.53 -4.59
N GLY A 45 -12.67 3.48 -3.69
CA GLY A 45 -11.27 3.74 -3.99
C GLY A 45 -10.90 5.21 -3.86
N ASP A 46 -11.66 6.01 -3.14
CA ASP A 46 -11.35 7.42 -2.86
C ASP A 46 -10.61 7.57 -1.53
N ARG A 47 -9.74 8.58 -1.42
CA ARG A 47 -9.03 8.93 -0.18
C ARG A 47 -9.90 9.77 0.76
N ASP A 48 -11.14 9.33 0.89
CA ASP A 48 -12.17 9.98 1.67
C ASP A 48 -12.65 9.01 2.75
N LEU A 49 -12.06 9.14 3.94
CA LEU A 49 -12.51 8.47 5.14
C LEU A 49 -13.27 9.44 6.05
N HIS A 50 -14.07 10.36 5.49
CA HIS A 50 -14.92 11.28 6.26
C HIS A 50 -15.81 10.50 7.25
N GLY A 51 -15.83 10.94 8.51
CA GLY A 51 -16.77 10.44 9.52
C GLY A 51 -16.18 10.12 10.89
N TYR A 52 -14.86 10.16 11.05
CA TYR A 52 -14.23 9.83 12.33
C TYR A 52 -13.70 11.10 13.01
N ASN A 53 -14.42 11.56 14.02
CA ASN A 53 -13.92 12.54 14.98
C ASN A 53 -12.86 11.88 15.86
N TYR A 54 -11.61 11.93 15.44
CA TYR A 54 -10.50 11.39 16.22
C TYR A 54 -10.17 12.34 17.38
N ALA A 55 -9.90 11.76 18.55
CA ALA A 55 -9.53 12.51 19.76
C ALA A 55 -8.13 13.16 19.69
N ILE A 56 -7.36 12.87 18.62
CA ILE A 56 -6.01 13.41 18.41
C ILE A 56 -5.96 13.97 16.99
N GLU A 57 -5.48 15.21 16.89
CA GLU A 57 -5.13 15.85 15.63
C GLU A 57 -4.11 14.99 14.88
N GLY A 58 -4.42 14.65 13.64
CA GLY A 58 -3.63 13.76 12.83
C GLY A 58 -4.02 13.89 11.37
N ASN A 59 -3.27 13.21 10.52
CA ASN A 59 -3.40 13.29 9.08
C ASN A 59 -4.48 12.33 8.60
N GLY A 60 -5.43 12.85 7.83
CA GLY A 60 -6.39 12.05 7.09
C GLY A 60 -5.75 11.34 5.89
N ALA A 61 -6.54 10.49 5.22
CA ALA A 61 -6.07 9.71 4.08
C ALA A 61 -5.45 10.57 2.97
N GLN A 62 -6.08 11.69 2.62
CA GLN A 62 -5.56 12.61 1.61
C GLN A 62 -4.25 13.29 2.07
N GLU A 63 -4.12 13.63 3.35
CA GLU A 63 -2.88 14.21 3.87
C GLU A 63 -1.72 13.21 3.91
N ILE A 64 -1.99 11.92 4.19
CA ILE A 64 -0.98 10.85 4.06
C ILE A 64 -0.47 10.78 2.61
N TRP A 65 -1.37 10.89 1.63
CA TRP A 65 -0.96 10.97 0.24
C TRP A 65 -0.09 12.20 -0.04
N ASP A 66 -0.56 13.38 0.34
CA ASP A 66 0.08 14.64 -0.01
C ASP A 66 1.44 14.85 0.67
N LYS A 67 1.59 14.38 1.91
CA LYS A 67 2.76 14.65 2.76
C LYS A 67 3.77 13.49 2.79
N LEU A 68 3.39 12.29 2.33
CA LEU A 68 4.26 11.12 2.31
C LEU A 68 4.23 10.42 0.95
N LEU A 69 3.10 9.83 0.56
CA LEU A 69 3.10 8.82 -0.53
C LEU A 69 3.54 9.38 -1.88
N ARG A 70 3.04 10.57 -2.25
CA ARG A 70 3.41 11.19 -3.54
C ARG A 70 4.81 11.80 -3.55
N LYS A 71 5.42 12.03 -2.37
CA LYS A 71 6.68 12.76 -2.23
C LYS A 71 7.93 11.93 -2.53
N HIS A 72 7.80 10.60 -2.62
CA HIS A 72 8.94 9.69 -2.73
C HIS A 72 8.84 8.83 -3.97
N LYS A 73 9.74 9.07 -4.94
CA LYS A 73 9.89 8.25 -6.16
C LYS A 73 10.01 6.74 -5.95
N ASN A 74 10.48 6.32 -4.77
CA ASN A 74 10.73 4.92 -4.47
C ASN A 74 9.55 4.23 -3.75
N ILE A 75 8.51 4.97 -3.35
CA ILE A 75 7.22 4.38 -2.97
C ILE A 75 6.46 4.00 -4.23
N PHE A 76 5.99 2.76 -4.32
CA PHE A 76 5.27 2.28 -5.50
C PHE A 76 3.98 1.52 -5.17
N LEU A 77 3.84 1.04 -3.93
CA LEU A 77 2.69 0.24 -3.52
C LEU A 77 2.29 0.61 -2.10
N VAL A 78 1.00 0.77 -1.89
CA VAL A 78 0.36 1.01 -0.60
C VAL A 78 -0.74 -0.01 -0.38
N LEU A 79 -0.68 -0.69 0.76
CA LEU A 79 -1.70 -1.66 1.18
C LEU A 79 -2.50 -1.05 2.34
N CYS A 80 -3.83 -1.15 2.27
CA CYS A 80 -4.70 -0.68 3.33
C CYS A 80 -5.94 -1.55 3.56
N GLY A 81 -6.63 -1.29 4.66
CA GLY A 81 -7.89 -1.93 5.04
C GLY A 81 -8.89 -0.87 5.50
N HIS A 82 -9.38 -1.02 6.73
CA HIS A 82 -10.37 -0.15 7.38
C HIS A 82 -11.77 -0.20 6.71
N SER A 83 -11.91 0.33 5.50
CA SER A 83 -13.15 0.27 4.73
C SER A 83 -13.38 -1.14 4.21
N HIS A 84 -14.63 -1.61 4.25
CA HIS A 84 -14.97 -3.00 3.94
C HIS A 84 -15.00 -3.28 2.44
N GLY A 85 -14.50 -4.46 2.06
CA GLY A 85 -14.45 -4.94 0.69
C GLY A 85 -13.07 -4.79 0.05
N GLU A 86 -13.06 -4.59 -1.26
CA GLU A 86 -11.86 -4.48 -2.08
C GLU A 86 -11.98 -3.21 -2.92
N ALA A 87 -10.94 -2.40 -2.94
CA ALA A 87 -10.83 -1.25 -3.84
C ALA A 87 -9.39 -1.10 -4.27
N ARG A 88 -9.18 -0.46 -5.42
CA ARG A 88 -7.85 -0.12 -5.90
C ARG A 88 -7.90 1.17 -6.71
N ARG A 89 -6.82 1.92 -6.64
CA ARG A 89 -6.55 3.07 -7.50
C ARG A 89 -5.05 3.15 -7.80
N ILE A 90 -4.70 3.89 -8.84
CA ILE A 90 -3.33 4.21 -9.20
C ILE A 90 -3.29 5.72 -9.42
N ASP A 91 -2.36 6.39 -8.75
CA ASP A 91 -2.09 7.81 -8.96
C ASP A 91 -0.58 7.99 -9.21
N GLU A 92 -0.22 9.10 -9.85
CA GLU A 92 1.17 9.49 -10.10
C GLU A 92 1.72 10.30 -8.92
N GLY A 93 2.93 9.97 -8.47
CA GLY A 93 3.69 10.75 -7.50
C GLY A 93 4.37 11.97 -8.13
N ASP A 94 4.99 12.81 -7.30
CA ASP A 94 5.63 14.07 -7.72
C ASP A 94 6.80 13.86 -8.70
N ASP A 95 7.42 12.68 -8.67
CA ASP A 95 8.54 12.29 -9.53
C ASP A 95 8.09 11.47 -10.75
N GLY A 96 6.79 11.39 -11.04
CA GLY A 96 6.26 10.60 -12.17
C GLY A 96 6.16 9.09 -11.90
N ASN A 97 6.43 8.64 -10.67
CA ASN A 97 6.30 7.24 -10.29
C ASN A 97 4.82 6.87 -10.08
N LEU A 98 4.44 5.67 -10.54
CA LEU A 98 3.11 5.12 -10.24
C LEU A 98 3.06 4.61 -8.80
N VAL A 99 2.03 5.02 -8.05
CA VAL A 99 1.75 4.54 -6.70
C VAL A 99 0.43 3.77 -6.70
N HIS A 100 0.53 2.44 -6.65
CA HIS A 100 -0.62 1.56 -6.53
C HIS A 100 -1.16 1.63 -5.10
N GLN A 101 -2.44 1.94 -4.92
CA GLN A 101 -3.11 1.94 -3.63
C GLN A 101 -4.16 0.85 -3.66
N VAL A 102 -4.01 -0.15 -2.79
CA VAL A 102 -4.77 -1.39 -2.88
C VAL A 102 -5.36 -1.73 -1.52
N MET A 103 -6.69 -1.70 -1.45
CA MET A 103 -7.46 -2.00 -0.25
C MET A 103 -7.99 -3.43 -0.26
N ALA A 104 -7.93 -4.10 0.88
CA ALA A 104 -8.61 -5.36 1.13
C ALA A 104 -9.00 -5.46 2.60
N ASN A 105 -10.30 -5.59 2.88
CA ASN A 105 -10.82 -5.84 4.21
C ASN A 105 -12.09 -6.68 4.16
N TYR A 106 -11.96 -7.94 4.58
CA TYR A 106 -13.03 -8.92 4.49
C TYR A 106 -13.81 -9.10 5.79
N GLN A 107 -13.55 -8.30 6.83
CA GLN A 107 -14.01 -8.54 8.21
C GLN A 107 -15.52 -8.80 8.40
N PHE A 108 -16.36 -8.28 7.50
CA PHE A 108 -17.82 -8.43 7.55
C PHE A 108 -18.40 -9.39 6.51
N TRP A 109 -17.56 -10.14 5.81
CA TRP A 109 -18.03 -11.25 4.98
C TRP A 109 -18.35 -12.46 5.85
N GLY A 110 -18.76 -13.57 5.23
CA GLY A 110 -19.22 -14.77 5.94
C GLY A 110 -18.26 -15.20 7.06
N LYS A 111 -18.80 -15.68 8.18
CA LYS A 111 -18.04 -16.24 9.32
C LYS A 111 -16.86 -15.36 9.81
N GLY A 112 -16.98 -14.04 9.75
CA GLY A 112 -15.91 -13.12 10.15
C GLY A 112 -14.84 -12.89 9.08
N GLY A 113 -15.21 -13.08 7.80
CA GLY A 113 -14.35 -12.82 6.65
C GLY A 113 -13.89 -14.06 5.89
N ASP A 114 -14.41 -15.24 6.22
CA ASP A 114 -14.17 -16.52 5.52
C ASP A 114 -12.68 -16.80 5.25
N GLY A 115 -11.76 -16.26 6.04
CA GLY A 115 -10.31 -16.40 5.86
C GLY A 115 -9.75 -15.83 4.55
N TRP A 116 -10.45 -14.91 3.88
CA TRP A 116 -9.94 -14.31 2.64
C TRP A 116 -8.63 -13.55 2.89
N MET A 117 -7.64 -13.79 2.02
CA MET A 117 -6.31 -13.19 2.06
C MET A 117 -5.87 -12.80 0.66
N ARG A 118 -5.05 -11.75 0.55
CA ARG A 118 -4.48 -11.32 -0.73
C ARG A 118 -3.03 -11.76 -0.87
N ILE A 119 -2.73 -12.38 -2.00
CA ILE A 119 -1.42 -12.89 -2.40
C ILE A 119 -0.91 -11.97 -3.51
N LEU A 120 0.28 -11.43 -3.33
CA LEU A 120 0.97 -10.61 -4.32
C LEU A 120 2.20 -11.37 -4.81
N HIS A 121 2.25 -11.66 -6.11
CA HIS A 121 3.39 -12.27 -6.77
C HIS A 121 4.11 -11.23 -7.60
N PHE A 122 5.36 -10.95 -7.26
CA PHE A 122 6.21 -9.99 -7.97
C PHE A 122 6.91 -10.70 -9.13
N HIS A 123 6.78 -10.14 -10.33
CA HIS A 123 7.50 -10.57 -11.53
C HIS A 123 8.41 -9.43 -12.00
N PRO A 124 9.58 -9.21 -11.36
CA PRO A 124 10.44 -8.10 -11.69
C PRO A 124 10.81 -8.09 -13.16
N GLU A 125 11.22 -9.22 -13.75
CA GLU A 125 11.64 -9.31 -15.16
C GLU A 125 10.54 -8.91 -16.16
N GLU A 126 9.28 -9.11 -15.80
CA GLU A 126 8.11 -8.82 -16.63
C GLU A 126 7.46 -7.46 -16.28
N ASP A 127 8.07 -6.71 -15.35
CA ASP A 127 7.58 -5.42 -14.88
C ASP A 127 6.10 -5.48 -14.45
N ARG A 128 5.70 -6.54 -13.73
CA ARG A 128 4.34 -6.70 -13.20
C ARG A 128 4.27 -7.30 -11.80
N ILE A 129 3.14 -7.06 -11.13
CA ILE A 129 2.73 -7.75 -9.90
C ILE A 129 1.37 -8.37 -10.13
N ASP A 130 1.25 -9.68 -9.92
CA ASP A 130 -0.02 -10.39 -9.98
C ASP A 130 -0.64 -10.46 -8.58
N VAL A 131 -1.90 -10.06 -8.48
CA VAL A 131 -2.65 -9.99 -7.23
C VAL A 131 -3.81 -10.98 -7.30
N LYS A 132 -3.90 -11.88 -6.32
CA LYS A 132 -4.97 -12.88 -6.19
C LYS A 132 -5.52 -12.92 -4.78
N THR A 133 -6.83 -13.11 -4.65
CA THR A 133 -7.49 -13.32 -3.36
C THR A 133 -7.84 -14.80 -3.18
N TYR A 134 -7.39 -15.39 -2.08
CA TYR A 134 -7.56 -16.81 -1.74
C TYR A 134 -8.12 -16.98 -0.33
N SER A 135 -8.97 -17.98 -0.12
CA SER A 135 -9.42 -18.39 1.21
C SER A 135 -9.00 -19.83 1.47
N PRO A 136 -8.22 -20.10 2.53
CA PRO A 136 -7.93 -21.46 2.98
C PRO A 136 -9.13 -22.11 3.71
N VAL A 137 -10.09 -21.31 4.18
CA VAL A 137 -11.31 -21.82 4.85
C VAL A 137 -12.29 -22.37 3.82
N LEU A 138 -12.36 -21.73 2.65
CA LEU A 138 -13.23 -22.13 1.55
C LEU A 138 -12.49 -22.91 0.45
N ASP A 139 -11.16 -23.06 0.59
CA ASP A 139 -10.25 -23.71 -0.35
C ASP A 139 -10.46 -23.26 -1.81
N ARG A 140 -10.51 -21.94 -2.03
CA ARG A 140 -10.76 -21.38 -3.37
C ARG A 140 -10.22 -19.98 -3.55
N TYR A 141 -9.95 -19.65 -4.81
CA TYR A 141 -9.69 -18.29 -5.25
C TYR A 141 -11.00 -17.52 -5.47
N ARG A 142 -10.92 -16.21 -5.29
CA ARG A 142 -11.98 -15.28 -5.67
C ARG A 142 -11.64 -14.68 -7.02
N HIS A 143 -12.54 -14.85 -7.97
CA HIS A 143 -12.41 -14.31 -9.31
C HIS A 143 -13.25 -13.05 -9.44
N GLY A 144 -12.65 -11.97 -9.89
CA GLY A 144 -13.31 -10.69 -10.07
C GLY A 144 -12.29 -9.57 -10.26
N PRO A 145 -12.67 -8.45 -10.90
CA PRO A 145 -11.73 -7.37 -11.24
C PRO A 145 -11.10 -6.67 -10.02
N SER A 146 -11.67 -6.85 -8.83
CA SER A 146 -11.13 -6.36 -7.55
C SER A 146 -10.39 -7.42 -6.73
N SER A 147 -10.46 -8.70 -7.13
CA SER A 147 -9.94 -9.86 -6.39
C SER A 147 -8.80 -10.58 -7.13
N GLU A 148 -8.76 -10.46 -8.46
CA GLU A 148 -7.72 -11.03 -9.32
C GLU A 148 -7.36 -10.02 -10.42
N PHE A 149 -6.13 -9.52 -10.40
CA PHE A 149 -5.67 -8.50 -11.34
C PHE A 149 -4.14 -8.37 -11.34
N THR A 150 -3.63 -7.70 -12.37
CA THR A 150 -2.21 -7.33 -12.49
C THR A 150 -2.03 -5.83 -12.26
N LEU A 151 -0.92 -5.46 -11.60
CA LEU A 151 -0.43 -4.10 -11.45
C LEU A 151 0.85 -3.94 -12.28
N PRO A 152 1.00 -2.83 -13.04
CA PRO A 152 2.30 -2.47 -13.60
C PRO A 152 3.35 -2.38 -12.50
N TYR A 153 4.56 -2.87 -12.75
CA TYR A 153 5.69 -2.77 -11.85
C TYR A 153 6.95 -2.41 -12.64
N PRO A 154 6.93 -1.29 -13.40
CA PRO A 154 8.12 -0.85 -14.10
C PRO A 154 9.23 -0.64 -13.07
N ASP A 155 10.33 -1.36 -13.19
CA ASP A 155 11.48 -1.14 -12.33
C ASP A 155 12.37 -0.03 -12.90
N PRO A 156 12.32 1.21 -12.37
CA PRO A 156 13.23 2.27 -12.82
C PRO A 156 14.70 1.92 -12.51
N MET A 157 14.96 0.97 -11.61
CA MET A 157 16.31 0.52 -11.27
C MET A 157 16.84 -0.57 -12.21
N LYS A 158 16.00 -1.25 -13.01
CA LYS A 158 16.48 -2.17 -14.06
C LYS A 158 17.41 -1.47 -15.06
N ALA A 159 17.09 -0.24 -15.45
CA ALA A 159 17.94 0.55 -16.35
C ALA A 159 19.30 0.87 -15.72
N SER A 160 19.31 1.20 -14.42
CA SER A 160 20.52 1.47 -13.64
C SER A 160 21.37 0.21 -13.44
N ARG A 161 20.75 -0.93 -13.11
CA ARG A 161 21.43 -2.23 -12.94
C ARG A 161 22.01 -2.76 -14.26
N ARG A 162 21.33 -2.58 -15.38
CA ARG A 162 21.86 -2.92 -16.72
C ARG A 162 23.11 -2.08 -17.06
N LYS A 163 23.09 -0.78 -16.77
CA LYS A 163 24.28 0.09 -16.94
C LYS A 163 25.43 -0.32 -16.02
N ALA A 164 25.16 -0.67 -14.77
CA ALA A 164 26.19 -1.17 -13.86
C ALA A 164 26.82 -2.47 -14.36
N LEU A 165 26.03 -3.41 -14.86
CA LEU A 165 26.53 -4.68 -15.41
C LEU A 165 27.41 -4.49 -16.65
N THR A 166 27.09 -3.54 -17.52
CA THR A 166 27.92 -3.21 -18.70
C THR A 166 29.26 -2.56 -18.34
N CYS A 167 29.36 -1.87 -17.19
CA CYS A 167 30.62 -1.25 -16.76
C CYS A 167 31.63 -2.26 -16.15
N PHE A 168 31.19 -3.47 -15.79
CA PHE A 168 32.07 -4.54 -15.29
C PHE A 168 32.43 -5.59 -16.36
N GLY A 169 31.86 -5.49 -17.57
CA GLY A 169 32.11 -6.40 -18.68
C GLY A 169 32.97 -5.78 -19.78
N ASN A 170 34.23 -5.48 -19.47
CA ASN A 170 35.34 -5.44 -20.44
C ASN A 170 36.68 -5.26 -19.70
N SER A 171 37.15 -6.35 -19.10
CA SER A 171 38.58 -6.53 -18.87
C SER A 171 38.95 -7.98 -19.19
N LYS A 172 39.59 -8.12 -20.36
CA LYS A 172 40.22 -9.30 -20.97
C LYS A 172 39.32 -10.30 -21.67
#